data_AF-A0A7W0NQH5-F1
#
_entry.id   AF-A0A7W0NQH5-F1
#
_cell.length_a   1.000
_cell.length_b   1.000
_cell.length_c   1.000
_cell.angle_alpha   90.00
_cell.angle_beta   90.00
_cell.angle_gamma   90.00
#
_symmetry.space_group_name_H-M   'P 1'
#
loop_
_entity.id
_entity.type
_entity.pdbx_description
1 polymer ?
#
loop_
_entity_poly.entity_id
_entity_poly.type
_entity_poly.pdbx_seq_one_letter_code
_entity_poly.pdbx_strand_id
1 'polypeptide(L)'
;MSYVRFNLSDNDQCISGDLHGSMTDPLIASLTAEPETIPEFKSALRRFVKSESDWPPLHGFRGPEDLEPFDAGIVAIDLASRTVGFDTTYSIPCAAGRVRVPCEFADEDEAWIPYKVPDDWTFVESMALYRGTRNAKRNDRQRRAPFDARPILFGRPMINCIATAISDMPDPNTDDIFADIHADWLLSRRKDLRDRSPRDVFLEKQHSIDFDLQSRSLQWSITKVCPPPLPKDSLAYLNAGFGTHEWVLHYDLFRYLLADAYERRRSGGHVEIEPEILRLSSLRDEWLRTPDTEISGRTPLEIIDLERQRINIAMSANETLIDENCPCCIALAEDFDTPMFWFLDGCNMDDRFEFSSCKTLDEWTARQSDKRLAREFEREHRESVGHAPRDGR
;
A
#
# COMPACT_ATOMS: atom_id res chain seq x y z
N MET A 1 2.25 39.40 5.74
CA MET A 1 2.00 38.35 4.74
C MET A 1 2.74 37.12 5.22
N SER A 2 2.33 35.92 4.82
CA SER A 2 2.89 34.68 5.36
C SER A 2 3.31 33.77 4.20
N TYR A 3 4.08 34.32 3.26
CA TYR A 3 4.58 33.56 2.13
C TYR A 3 5.85 32.81 2.52
N VAL A 4 6.05 31.67 1.89
CA VAL A 4 7.22 30.81 2.05
C VAL A 4 7.71 30.48 0.65
N ARG A 5 9.03 30.50 0.44
CA ARG A 5 9.61 30.01 -0.80
C ARG A 5 9.57 28.49 -0.83
N PHE A 6 9.09 27.93 -1.93
CA PHE A 6 9.13 26.49 -2.16
C PHE A 6 10.08 26.16 -3.30
N ASN A 7 10.97 25.20 -3.07
CA ASN A 7 11.75 24.55 -4.13
C ASN A 7 11.32 23.10 -4.25
N LEU A 8 11.08 22.67 -5.49
CA LEU A 8 10.82 21.28 -5.81
C LEU A 8 11.84 20.84 -6.84
N SER A 9 12.54 19.74 -6.56
CA SER A 9 13.57 19.18 -7.45
C SER A 9 13.37 17.68 -7.62
N ASP A 10 13.67 17.20 -8.82
CA ASP A 10 13.81 15.78 -9.14
C ASP A 10 15.21 15.52 -9.74
N ASN A 11 15.38 14.40 -10.46
CA ASN A 11 16.65 14.08 -11.11
C ASN A 11 16.97 14.98 -12.31
N ASP A 12 15.95 15.55 -12.96
CA ASP A 12 16.09 16.20 -14.26
C ASP A 12 15.99 17.72 -14.16
N GLN A 13 15.25 18.23 -13.18
CA GLN A 13 14.90 19.64 -13.09
C GLN A 13 14.66 20.10 -11.65
N CYS A 14 14.64 21.42 -11.49
CA CYS A 14 14.19 22.09 -10.28
C CYS A 14 13.28 23.24 -10.70
N ILE A 15 12.23 23.48 -9.91
CA ILE A 15 11.33 24.62 -10.04
C ILE A 15 11.18 25.29 -8.67
N SER A 16 11.05 26.61 -8.66
CA SER A 16 10.84 27.39 -7.45
C SER A 16 9.68 28.38 -7.59
N GLY A 17 9.06 28.73 -6.47
CA GLY A 17 7.96 29.68 -6.42
C GLY A 17 7.56 30.01 -4.99
N ASP A 18 6.90 31.14 -4.82
CA ASP A 18 6.46 31.61 -3.50
C ASP A 18 4.96 31.31 -3.32
N LEU A 19 4.60 30.64 -2.23
CA LEU A 19 3.22 30.29 -1.89
C LEU A 19 2.90 30.72 -0.46
N HIS A 20 1.61 30.85 -0.16
CA HIS A 20 1.18 31.04 1.23
C HIS A 20 1.59 29.82 2.07
N GLY A 21 2.08 30.04 3.29
CA GLY A 21 2.63 28.98 4.14
C GLY A 21 1.64 27.87 4.51
N SER A 22 0.32 28.10 4.38
CA SER A 22 -0.71 27.06 4.51
C SER A 22 -0.62 25.94 3.46
N MET A 23 0.13 26.17 2.37
CA MET A 23 0.38 25.16 1.34
C MET A 23 1.43 24.12 1.75
N THR A 24 2.12 24.33 2.89
CA THR A 24 3.14 23.39 3.38
C THR A 24 2.57 22.00 3.58
N ASP A 25 1.48 21.85 4.33
CA ASP A 25 0.89 20.53 4.60
C ASP A 25 0.40 19.79 3.34
N PRO A 26 -0.35 20.41 2.41
CA PRO A 26 -0.70 19.76 1.14
C PRO A 26 0.51 19.29 0.34
N LEU A 27 1.59 20.08 0.28
CA LEU A 27 2.82 19.72 -0.44
C LEU A 27 3.53 18.53 0.21
N ILE A 28 3.59 18.50 1.54
CA ILE A 28 4.20 17.37 2.27
C ILE A 28 3.31 16.13 2.20
N ALA A 29 1.99 16.27 2.33
CA ALA A 29 1.04 15.16 2.20
C ALA A 29 1.08 14.53 0.80
N SER A 30 1.43 15.29 -0.24
CA SER A 30 1.63 14.76 -1.59
C SER A 30 2.75 13.74 -1.68
N LEU A 31 3.67 13.72 -0.71
CA LEU A 31 4.77 12.76 -0.63
C LEU A 31 4.32 11.35 -0.21
N THR A 32 3.09 11.18 0.33
CA THR A 32 2.52 9.84 0.61
C THR A 32 2.37 9.01 -0.67
N ALA A 33 2.22 9.69 -1.80
CA ALA A 33 2.16 9.09 -3.12
C ALA A 33 3.51 8.58 -3.65
N GLU A 34 4.60 8.82 -2.92
CA GLU A 34 5.97 8.47 -3.33
C GLU A 34 6.39 8.98 -4.72
N PRO A 35 6.12 10.25 -5.06
CA PRO A 35 6.49 10.77 -6.38
C PRO A 35 8.01 10.81 -6.55
N GLU A 36 8.49 10.34 -7.69
CA GLU A 36 9.93 10.39 -8.07
C GLU A 36 10.21 11.54 -9.06
N THR A 37 9.17 12.10 -9.68
CA THR A 37 9.28 13.20 -10.65
C THR A 37 8.33 14.36 -10.33
N ILE A 38 8.66 15.56 -10.81
CA ILE A 38 7.78 16.73 -10.63
C ILE A 38 6.38 16.52 -11.23
N PRO A 39 6.19 15.93 -12.43
CA PRO A 39 4.87 15.58 -12.94
C PRO A 39 4.07 14.67 -12.01
N GLU A 40 4.71 13.65 -11.42
CA GLU A 40 4.07 12.76 -10.44
C GLU A 40 3.66 13.53 -9.18
N PHE A 41 4.56 14.38 -8.66
CA PHE A 41 4.27 15.21 -7.50
C PHE A 41 3.07 16.13 -7.75
N LYS A 42 2.99 16.76 -8.95
CA LYS A 42 1.82 17.55 -9.37
C LYS A 42 0.55 16.72 -9.41
N SER A 43 0.62 15.49 -9.89
CA SER A 43 -0.52 14.56 -9.89
C SER A 43 -0.97 14.20 -8.47
N ALA A 44 -0.02 13.92 -7.57
CA ALA A 44 -0.28 13.62 -6.17
C ALA A 44 -0.89 14.82 -5.42
N LEU A 45 -0.43 16.04 -5.71
CA LEU A 45 -0.93 17.27 -5.08
C LEU A 45 -2.40 17.55 -5.37
N ARG A 46 -2.91 17.12 -6.52
CA ARG A 46 -4.34 17.22 -6.86
C ARG A 46 -5.24 16.43 -5.93
N ARG A 47 -4.70 15.49 -5.14
CA ARG A 47 -5.46 14.80 -4.09
C ARG A 47 -5.79 15.70 -2.91
N PHE A 48 -5.07 16.81 -2.72
CA PHE A 48 -5.20 17.66 -1.54
C PHE A 48 -5.60 19.09 -1.87
N VAL A 49 -5.35 19.54 -3.10
CA VAL A 49 -5.57 20.92 -3.53
C VAL A 49 -6.44 20.92 -4.77
N LYS A 50 -7.57 21.65 -4.70
CA LYS A 50 -8.44 21.89 -5.85
C LYS A 50 -7.75 22.85 -6.82
N SER A 51 -7.90 22.60 -8.11
CA SER A 51 -7.68 23.64 -9.11
C SER A 51 -8.88 24.60 -9.02
N GLU A 52 -8.82 25.61 -8.15
CA GLU A 52 -9.90 26.63 -8.01
C GLU A 52 -10.05 27.50 -9.27
N SER A 53 -9.11 27.39 -10.20
CA SER A 53 -9.12 28.02 -11.53
C SER A 53 -8.51 27.05 -12.54
N ASP A 54 -8.52 27.37 -13.84
CA ASP A 54 -7.77 26.62 -14.87
C ASP A 54 -6.24 26.55 -14.59
N TRP A 55 -5.77 27.12 -13.48
CA TRP A 55 -4.37 27.18 -13.07
C TRP A 55 -4.06 26.07 -12.06
N PRO A 56 -3.19 25.10 -12.41
CA PRO A 56 -2.77 24.06 -11.47
C PRO A 56 -2.00 24.65 -10.27
N PRO A 57 -1.96 23.97 -9.10
CA PRO A 57 -1.39 24.48 -7.84
C PRO A 57 0.06 25.00 -7.90
N LEU A 58 0.84 24.61 -8.91
CA LEU A 58 2.23 25.02 -9.13
C LEU A 58 2.43 25.85 -10.41
N HIS A 59 1.38 26.47 -10.96
CA HIS A 59 1.51 27.22 -12.22
C HIS A 59 2.55 28.36 -12.14
N GLY A 60 2.65 29.03 -11.00
CA GLY A 60 3.60 30.13 -10.81
C GLY A 60 5.07 29.70 -10.72
N PHE A 61 5.35 28.40 -10.59
CA PHE A 61 6.70 27.92 -10.35
C PHE A 61 7.52 27.96 -11.63
N ARG A 62 8.70 28.58 -11.56
CA ARG A 62 9.59 28.79 -12.70
C ARG A 62 11.04 28.72 -12.24
N GLY A 63 11.92 28.71 -13.24
CA GLY A 63 13.34 28.98 -13.02
C GLY A 63 14.08 27.87 -12.28
N PRO A 64 15.39 28.07 -12.06
CA PRO A 64 16.23 27.12 -11.34
C PRO A 64 15.95 27.13 -9.83
N GLU A 65 16.72 26.32 -9.10
CA GLU A 65 16.79 26.33 -7.64
C GLU A 65 17.07 27.74 -7.10
N ASP A 66 16.27 28.15 -6.09
CA ASP A 66 16.44 29.38 -5.33
C ASP A 66 16.29 29.08 -3.84
N LEU A 67 17.41 28.82 -3.15
CA LEU A 67 17.39 28.48 -1.73
C LEU A 67 17.43 29.70 -0.78
N GLU A 68 17.19 30.91 -1.28
CA GLU A 68 17.08 32.10 -0.43
C GLU A 68 15.70 32.16 0.23
N PRO A 69 15.61 32.26 1.57
CA PRO A 69 14.33 32.41 2.28
C PRO A 69 13.51 33.60 1.79
N PHE A 70 12.18 33.45 1.75
CA PHE A 70 11.27 34.53 1.37
C PHE A 70 10.22 34.75 2.46
N ASP A 71 10.08 35.99 2.92
CA ASP A 71 9.11 36.40 3.95
C ASP A 71 9.17 35.52 5.21
N ALA A 72 8.28 34.53 5.33
CA ALA A 72 8.21 33.63 6.48
C ALA A 72 9.14 32.39 6.37
N GLY A 73 9.90 32.24 5.29
CA GLY A 73 10.99 31.27 5.20
C GLY A 73 11.11 30.52 3.87
N ILE A 74 11.61 29.29 3.93
CA ILE A 74 11.80 28.38 2.80
C ILE A 74 11.52 26.92 3.16
N VAL A 75 10.97 26.19 2.19
CA VAL A 75 10.88 24.73 2.18
C VAL A 75 11.42 24.21 0.85
N ALA A 76 12.33 23.24 0.89
CA ALA A 76 12.92 22.61 -0.29
C ALA A 76 12.67 21.11 -0.27
N ILE A 77 12.03 20.60 -1.30
CA ILE A 77 11.69 19.19 -1.49
C ILE A 77 12.55 18.65 -2.63
N ASP A 78 13.36 17.64 -2.34
CA ASP A 78 14.09 16.88 -3.35
C ASP A 78 13.55 15.45 -3.45
N LEU A 79 12.80 15.18 -4.52
CA LEU A 79 12.18 13.88 -4.79
C LEU A 79 13.24 12.80 -4.98
N ALA A 80 14.32 13.12 -5.69
CA ALA A 80 15.38 12.17 -6.01
C ALA A 80 16.13 11.65 -4.76
N SER A 81 16.32 12.50 -3.74
CA SER A 81 16.91 12.09 -2.46
C SER A 81 15.88 11.70 -1.39
N ARG A 82 14.59 11.95 -1.62
CA ARG A 82 13.54 11.92 -0.59
C ARG A 82 13.92 12.78 0.63
N THR A 83 14.36 14.01 0.39
CA THR A 83 14.75 14.95 1.46
C THR A 83 13.89 16.20 1.43
N VAL A 84 13.38 16.61 2.60
CA VAL A 84 12.73 17.89 2.82
C VAL A 84 13.62 18.74 3.73
N GLY A 85 14.16 19.82 3.19
CA GLY A 85 14.82 20.86 3.96
C GLY A 85 13.85 21.99 4.28
N PHE A 86 13.97 22.61 5.45
CA PHE A 86 13.20 23.80 5.76
C PHE A 86 13.92 24.75 6.70
N ASP A 87 13.56 26.02 6.57
CA ASP A 87 13.92 27.12 7.46
C ASP A 87 12.76 28.12 7.40
N THR A 88 11.74 27.90 8.23
CA THR A 88 10.45 28.59 8.16
C THR A 88 9.88 28.83 9.55
N THR A 89 9.26 30.00 9.73
CA THR A 89 8.62 30.40 10.99
C THR A 89 7.10 30.24 10.95
N TYR A 90 6.52 29.83 9.82
CA TYR A 90 5.06 29.76 9.66
C TYR A 90 4.47 28.36 9.93
N SER A 91 4.93 27.35 9.19
CA SER A 91 4.49 25.96 9.34
C SER A 91 5.70 25.05 9.19
N ILE A 92 5.89 24.16 10.17
CA ILE A 92 7.02 23.23 10.22
C ILE A 92 6.62 21.96 9.45
N PRO A 93 7.30 21.62 8.34
CA PRO A 93 7.08 20.36 7.64
C PRO A 93 7.31 19.15 8.56
N CYS A 94 6.33 18.25 8.62
CA CYS A 94 6.38 17.05 9.44
C CYS A 94 6.15 15.79 8.61
N ALA A 95 6.75 14.66 9.00
CA ALA A 95 6.53 13.38 8.32
C ALA A 95 5.09 12.85 8.48
N ALA A 96 4.34 13.33 9.48
CA ALA A 96 2.94 13.03 9.66
C ALA A 96 2.19 14.29 10.10
N GLY A 97 0.95 14.43 9.64
CA GLY A 97 0.15 15.61 9.90
C GLY A 97 -1.27 15.44 9.37
N ARG A 98 -1.95 16.57 9.16
CA ARG A 98 -3.29 16.59 8.59
C ARG A 98 -3.41 17.73 7.59
N VAL A 99 -4.11 17.49 6.49
CA VAL A 99 -4.46 18.52 5.50
C VAL A 99 -5.93 18.86 5.66
N ARG A 100 -6.24 20.15 5.73
CA ARG A 100 -7.63 20.61 5.70
C ARG A 100 -8.21 20.40 4.32
N VAL A 101 -9.35 19.73 4.24
CA VAL A 101 -10.16 19.69 3.02
C VAL A 101 -10.94 21.01 2.94
N PRO A 102 -10.94 21.71 1.79
CA PRO A 102 -11.80 22.88 1.61
C PRO A 102 -13.28 22.51 1.83
N CYS A 103 -14.03 23.37 2.52
CA CYS A 103 -15.45 23.15 2.86
C CYS A 103 -16.33 22.89 1.62
N GLU A 104 -15.92 23.34 0.44
CA GLU A 104 -16.61 23.05 -0.83
C GLU A 104 -16.70 21.56 -1.18
N PHE A 105 -15.96 20.70 -0.47
CA PHE A 105 -15.99 19.25 -0.66
C PHE A 105 -16.72 18.51 0.46
N ALA A 106 -17.05 19.13 1.59
CA ALA A 106 -17.58 18.42 2.74
C ALA A 106 -18.85 19.11 3.25
N ASP A 107 -19.83 18.30 3.65
CA ASP A 107 -21.03 18.81 4.33
C ASP A 107 -20.71 19.42 5.71
N GLU A 108 -19.52 19.11 6.24
CA GLU A 108 -19.01 19.60 7.51
C GLU A 108 -18.08 20.82 7.33
N ASP A 109 -18.21 21.80 8.24
CA ASP A 109 -17.48 23.06 8.19
C ASP A 109 -15.94 22.90 8.24
N GLU A 110 -15.40 21.81 8.79
CA GLU A 110 -13.96 21.53 8.80
C GLU A 110 -13.62 20.03 8.79
N ALA A 111 -13.19 19.53 7.63
CA ALA A 111 -12.68 18.17 7.48
C ALA A 111 -11.14 18.14 7.38
N TRP A 112 -10.52 17.14 8.02
CA TRP A 112 -9.06 16.99 8.08
C TRP A 112 -8.62 15.58 7.66
N ILE A 113 -7.78 15.49 6.63
CA ILE A 113 -7.25 14.22 6.12
C ILE A 113 -5.87 13.97 6.72
N PRO A 114 -5.68 12.88 7.47
CA PRO A 114 -4.37 12.55 8.01
C PRO A 114 -3.43 12.11 6.88
N TYR A 115 -2.15 12.44 7.00
CA TYR A 115 -1.11 11.93 6.12
C TYR A 115 0.07 11.40 6.93
N LYS A 116 0.78 10.43 6.35
CA LYS A 116 2.03 9.90 6.87
C LYS A 116 2.96 9.59 5.70
N VAL A 117 4.00 10.39 5.57
CA VAL A 117 5.05 10.22 4.57
C VAL A 117 5.86 8.96 4.92
N PRO A 118 6.28 8.14 3.93
CA PRO A 118 7.08 6.95 4.19
C PRO A 118 8.38 7.26 4.96
N ASP A 119 8.80 6.30 5.78
CA ASP A 119 9.92 6.47 6.72
C ASP A 119 11.29 6.70 6.05
N ASP A 120 11.42 6.50 4.73
CA ASP A 120 12.66 6.75 3.99
C ASP A 120 12.87 8.23 3.61
N TRP A 121 11.85 9.07 3.80
CA TRP A 121 11.96 10.52 3.70
C TRP A 121 12.71 11.13 4.89
N THR A 122 13.59 12.09 4.62
CA THR A 122 14.41 12.76 5.63
C THR A 122 14.06 14.24 5.72
N PHE A 123 13.71 14.70 6.92
CA PHE A 123 13.38 16.10 7.20
C PHE A 123 14.56 16.76 7.92
N VAL A 124 15.01 17.94 7.47
CA VAL A 124 16.16 18.65 8.07
C VAL A 124 15.91 20.14 8.25
N GLU A 125 16.28 20.63 9.44
CA GLU A 125 16.03 22.00 9.94
C GLU A 125 17.14 22.99 9.54
N SER A 126 17.54 23.02 8.26
CA SER A 126 18.25 24.14 7.63
C SER A 126 18.60 23.84 6.18
N MET A 127 18.76 24.88 5.37
CA MET A 127 19.25 24.74 3.98
C MET A 127 20.68 24.20 3.89
N ALA A 128 21.53 24.46 4.89
CA ALA A 128 22.89 23.92 4.94
C ALA A 128 22.90 22.39 5.10
N LEU A 129 22.13 21.86 6.07
CA LEU A 129 21.96 20.42 6.25
C LEU A 129 21.29 19.78 5.03
N TYR A 130 20.27 20.44 4.46
CA TYR A 130 19.59 19.98 3.26
C TYR A 130 20.55 19.74 2.09
N ARG A 131 21.45 20.68 1.77
CA ARG A 131 22.43 20.51 0.69
C ARG A 131 23.36 19.31 0.90
N GLY A 132 23.83 19.09 2.13
CA GLY A 132 24.68 17.94 2.46
C GLY A 132 23.91 16.61 2.37
N THR A 133 22.76 16.55 3.03
CA THR A 133 21.91 15.36 3.12
C THR A 133 21.40 14.94 1.74
N ARG A 134 20.89 15.87 0.92
CA ARG A 134 20.34 15.53 -0.40
C ARG A 134 21.39 14.88 -1.30
N ASN A 135 22.63 15.38 -1.31
CA ASN A 135 23.68 14.85 -2.17
C ASN A 135 24.10 13.44 -1.73
N ALA A 136 24.25 13.23 -0.42
CA ALA A 136 24.55 11.91 0.14
C ALA A 136 23.44 10.90 -0.17
N LYS A 137 22.17 11.30 0.02
CA LYS A 137 20.99 10.47 -0.23
C LYS A 137 20.77 10.18 -1.72
N ARG A 138 20.97 11.14 -2.64
CA ARG A 138 20.93 10.89 -4.09
C ARG A 138 21.93 9.80 -4.48
N ASN A 139 23.17 9.89 -3.99
CA ASN A 139 24.20 8.89 -4.26
C ASN A 139 23.82 7.50 -3.70
N ASP A 140 23.26 7.44 -2.50
CA ASP A 140 22.81 6.17 -1.90
C ASP A 140 21.63 5.57 -2.68
N ARG A 141 20.64 6.39 -3.04
CA ARG A 141 19.48 5.97 -3.84
C ARG A 141 19.87 5.56 -5.25
N GLN A 142 20.85 6.20 -5.87
CA GLN A 142 21.38 5.73 -7.16
C GLN A 142 21.99 4.33 -7.06
N ARG A 143 22.66 4.00 -5.95
CA ARG A 143 23.18 2.64 -5.69
C ARG A 143 22.06 1.64 -5.38
N ARG A 144 20.90 2.11 -4.93
CA ARG A 144 19.74 1.32 -4.53
C ARG A 144 18.47 1.77 -5.25
N ALA A 145 18.58 2.00 -6.56
CA ALA A 145 17.50 2.60 -7.35
C ALA A 145 16.18 1.82 -7.15
N PRO A 146 15.01 2.46 -6.99
CA PRO A 146 13.74 1.73 -6.96
C PRO A 146 13.60 0.81 -8.19
N PHE A 147 12.96 -0.33 -8.02
CA PHE A 147 12.72 -1.27 -9.12
C PHE A 147 11.38 -1.98 -8.94
N ASP A 148 10.78 -2.42 -10.05
CA ASP A 148 9.57 -3.23 -10.03
C ASP A 148 9.91 -4.68 -9.67
N ALA A 149 9.51 -5.11 -8.48
CA ALA A 149 9.74 -6.47 -8.00
C ALA A 149 8.67 -7.47 -8.49
N ARG A 150 7.55 -7.02 -9.07
CA ARG A 150 6.44 -7.90 -9.48
C ARG A 150 6.84 -8.93 -10.54
N PRO A 151 7.69 -8.64 -11.54
CA PRO A 151 8.17 -9.65 -12.48
C PRO A 151 8.94 -10.81 -11.82
N ILE A 152 9.36 -10.66 -10.56
CA ILE A 152 10.00 -11.70 -9.77
C ILE A 152 8.95 -12.37 -8.87
N LEU A 153 8.19 -11.57 -8.12
CA LEU A 153 7.23 -12.04 -7.11
C LEU A 153 6.02 -12.75 -7.72
N PHE A 154 5.52 -12.29 -8.86
CA PHE A 154 4.39 -12.92 -9.58
C PHE A 154 4.86 -13.63 -10.85
N GLY A 155 6.15 -13.51 -11.20
CA GLY A 155 6.64 -13.88 -12.51
C GLY A 155 7.23 -15.28 -12.62
N ARG A 156 8.05 -15.44 -13.65
CA ARG A 156 8.78 -16.68 -13.93
C ARG A 156 9.63 -17.17 -12.75
N PRO A 157 10.30 -16.31 -11.95
CA PRO A 157 11.09 -16.79 -10.81
C PRO A 157 10.29 -17.54 -9.74
N MET A 158 9.11 -17.03 -9.36
CA MET A 158 8.19 -17.71 -8.46
C MET A 158 7.71 -19.04 -9.05
N ILE A 159 7.28 -19.02 -10.31
CA ILE A 159 6.78 -20.21 -11.00
C ILE A 159 7.85 -21.30 -11.13
N ASN A 160 9.10 -20.91 -11.44
CA ASN A 160 10.22 -21.83 -11.48
C ASN A 160 10.50 -22.45 -10.10
N CYS A 161 10.34 -21.68 -9.02
CA CYS A 161 10.45 -22.20 -7.66
C CYS A 161 9.40 -23.31 -7.42
N ILE A 162 8.15 -23.06 -7.78
CA ILE A 162 7.05 -24.04 -7.67
C ILE A 162 7.36 -25.29 -8.51
N ALA A 163 7.68 -25.13 -9.80
CA ALA A 163 7.97 -26.26 -10.69
C ALA A 163 9.16 -27.11 -10.21
N THR A 164 10.21 -26.47 -9.69
CA THR A 164 11.38 -27.18 -9.14
C THR A 164 11.02 -27.93 -7.86
N ALA A 165 10.34 -27.28 -6.91
CA ALA A 165 9.90 -27.91 -5.68
C ALA A 165 8.97 -29.11 -5.95
N ILE A 166 8.04 -28.95 -6.88
CA ILE A 166 7.15 -30.02 -7.36
C ILE A 166 7.90 -31.07 -8.17
N SER A 167 9.06 -30.84 -8.79
CA SER A 167 9.85 -31.90 -9.42
C SER A 167 10.61 -32.73 -8.37
N ASP A 168 11.17 -32.05 -7.38
CA ASP A 168 12.10 -32.62 -6.41
C ASP A 168 11.41 -33.23 -5.19
N MET A 169 10.11 -32.98 -5.02
CA MET A 169 9.31 -33.50 -3.92
C MET A 169 9.47 -35.04 -3.74
N PRO A 170 9.72 -35.52 -2.52
CA PRO A 170 9.58 -36.94 -2.19
C PRO A 170 8.10 -37.36 -2.19
N ASP A 171 7.81 -38.60 -1.79
CA ASP A 171 6.46 -39.21 -1.82
C ASP A 171 5.39 -38.26 -1.21
N PRO A 172 4.18 -38.14 -1.80
CA PRO A 172 3.26 -36.99 -1.61
C PRO A 172 2.59 -36.84 -0.23
N ASN A 173 2.99 -37.60 0.79
CA ASN A 173 2.12 -37.88 1.94
C ASN A 173 2.35 -36.97 3.17
N THR A 174 2.68 -35.70 2.97
CA THR A 174 2.97 -34.74 4.06
C THR A 174 2.01 -33.57 4.04
N ASP A 175 1.22 -33.45 5.11
CA ASP A 175 0.12 -32.46 5.23
C ASP A 175 0.61 -31.00 5.19
N ASP A 176 1.87 -30.72 5.56
CA ASP A 176 2.41 -29.35 5.66
C ASP A 176 3.25 -28.89 4.46
N ILE A 177 3.37 -29.72 3.42
CA ILE A 177 4.38 -29.48 2.37
C ILE A 177 4.12 -28.21 1.55
N PHE A 178 2.86 -27.80 1.42
CA PHE A 178 2.53 -26.58 0.70
C PHE A 178 2.98 -25.34 1.49
N ALA A 179 2.84 -25.40 2.81
CA ALA A 179 3.27 -24.33 3.69
C ALA A 179 4.79 -24.23 3.73
N ASP A 180 5.49 -25.37 3.75
CA ASP A 180 6.95 -25.38 3.76
C ASP A 180 7.55 -24.87 2.45
N ILE A 181 7.02 -25.27 1.29
CA ILE A 181 7.48 -24.76 -0.01
C ILE A 181 7.26 -23.25 -0.12
N HIS A 182 6.09 -22.76 0.31
CA HIS A 182 5.79 -21.34 0.23
C HIS A 182 6.61 -20.53 1.25
N ALA A 183 6.80 -21.05 2.46
CA ALA A 183 7.67 -20.44 3.47
C ALA A 183 9.12 -20.35 2.97
N ASP A 184 9.64 -21.40 2.34
CA ASP A 184 10.99 -21.39 1.75
C ASP A 184 11.12 -20.33 0.66
N TRP A 185 10.12 -20.20 -0.24
CA TRP A 185 10.08 -19.11 -1.21
C TRP A 185 10.15 -17.74 -0.52
N LEU A 186 9.31 -17.52 0.49
CA LEU A 186 9.17 -16.23 1.14
C LEU A 186 10.39 -15.81 1.95
N LEU A 187 11.11 -16.75 2.55
CA LEU A 187 12.27 -16.49 3.41
C LEU A 187 13.61 -16.58 2.67
N SER A 188 13.66 -17.24 1.51
CA SER A 188 14.89 -17.39 0.74
C SER A 188 15.37 -16.07 0.16
N ARG A 189 16.62 -15.69 0.47
CA ARG A 189 17.27 -14.51 -0.11
C ARG A 189 17.56 -14.72 -1.59
N ARG A 190 17.31 -13.69 -2.40
CA ARG A 190 17.47 -13.78 -3.86
C ARG A 190 18.30 -12.64 -4.43
N LYS A 191 19.20 -12.97 -5.36
CA LYS A 191 20.04 -11.98 -6.05
C LYS A 191 19.22 -11.03 -6.93
N ASP A 192 18.16 -11.53 -7.56
CA ASP A 192 17.23 -10.73 -8.38
C ASP A 192 16.41 -9.75 -7.52
N LEU A 193 16.29 -9.99 -6.21
CA LEU A 193 15.76 -9.07 -5.20
C LEU A 193 16.85 -8.37 -4.38
N ARG A 194 18.08 -8.28 -4.90
CA ARG A 194 19.22 -7.61 -4.24
C ARG A 194 19.54 -8.20 -2.86
N ASP A 195 19.59 -9.52 -2.80
CA ASP A 195 19.87 -10.34 -1.62
C ASP A 195 18.83 -10.22 -0.49
N ARG A 196 17.63 -9.74 -0.82
CA ARG A 196 16.45 -9.73 0.06
C ARG A 196 15.59 -10.95 -0.17
N SER A 197 14.79 -11.31 0.82
CA SER A 197 13.74 -12.32 0.66
C SER A 197 12.48 -11.69 0.03
N PRO A 198 11.62 -12.46 -0.67
CA PRO A 198 10.31 -11.98 -1.12
C PRO A 198 9.50 -11.33 0.01
N ARG A 199 9.50 -11.94 1.21
CA ARG A 199 8.82 -11.40 2.39
C ARG A 199 9.35 -10.03 2.79
N ASP A 200 10.67 -9.84 2.81
CA ASP A 200 11.26 -8.54 3.11
C ASP A 200 10.78 -7.47 2.13
N VAL A 201 10.57 -7.84 0.86
CA VAL A 201 10.10 -6.92 -0.20
C VAL A 201 8.62 -6.57 -0.01
N PHE A 202 7.77 -7.56 0.27
CA PHE A 202 6.35 -7.32 0.55
C PHE A 202 6.15 -6.40 1.76
N LEU A 203 6.85 -6.66 2.87
CA LEU A 203 6.61 -5.98 4.14
C LEU A 203 7.33 -4.64 4.31
N GLU A 204 8.22 -4.26 3.39
CA GLU A 204 9.03 -3.04 3.51
C GLU A 204 8.15 -1.79 3.69
N LYS A 205 7.12 -1.67 2.84
CA LYS A 205 6.24 -0.50 2.75
C LYS A 205 4.77 -0.79 2.99
N GLN A 206 4.40 -2.02 3.39
CA GLN A 206 3.02 -2.43 3.61
C GLN A 206 2.22 -1.44 4.46
N HIS A 207 2.70 -1.13 5.66
CA HIS A 207 2.03 -0.14 6.52
C HIS A 207 1.89 1.25 5.89
N SER A 208 2.84 1.68 5.04
CA SER A 208 2.74 2.98 4.37
C SER A 208 1.65 2.96 3.31
N ILE A 209 1.51 1.86 2.58
CA ILE A 209 0.49 1.69 1.55
C ILE A 209 -0.89 1.60 2.21
N ASP A 210 -1.03 0.75 3.22
CA ASP A 210 -2.28 0.53 3.94
C ASP A 210 -2.75 1.82 4.62
N PHE A 211 -1.82 2.60 5.21
CA PHE A 211 -2.15 3.89 5.80
C PHE A 211 -2.59 4.92 4.75
N ASP A 212 -1.94 4.98 3.58
CA ASP A 212 -2.36 5.88 2.50
C ASP A 212 -3.77 5.51 2.01
N LEU A 213 -4.05 4.22 1.80
CA LEU A 213 -5.40 3.74 1.46
C LEU A 213 -6.44 4.06 2.54
N GLN A 214 -6.10 3.91 3.82
CA GLN A 214 -7.00 4.30 4.92
C GLN A 214 -7.25 5.82 4.93
N SER A 215 -6.22 6.61 4.66
CA SER A 215 -6.36 8.07 4.51
C SER A 215 -7.24 8.43 3.31
N ARG A 216 -7.11 7.69 2.19
CA ARG A 216 -7.93 7.87 0.98
C ARG A 216 -9.38 7.45 1.19
N SER A 217 -9.66 6.38 1.92
CA SER A 217 -11.03 6.00 2.26
C SER A 217 -11.70 7.07 3.10
N LEU A 218 -11.00 7.57 4.12
CA LEU A 218 -11.50 8.68 4.93
C LEU A 218 -11.76 9.93 4.09
N GLN A 219 -10.82 10.28 3.20
CA GLN A 219 -11.01 11.39 2.27
C GLN A 219 -12.26 11.19 1.40
N TRP A 220 -12.44 10.01 0.83
CA TRP A 220 -13.60 9.72 -0.01
C TRP A 220 -14.90 9.75 0.80
N SER A 221 -14.93 9.19 2.02
CA SER A 221 -16.11 9.25 2.88
C SER A 221 -16.56 10.68 3.20
N ILE A 222 -15.59 11.56 3.46
CA ILE A 222 -15.87 12.96 3.81
C ILE A 222 -16.24 13.77 2.57
N THR A 223 -15.50 13.58 1.47
CA THR A 223 -15.66 14.41 0.28
C THR A 223 -16.73 13.92 -0.69
N LYS A 224 -17.20 12.69 -0.51
CA LYS A 224 -18.02 11.92 -1.45
C LYS A 224 -17.40 11.76 -2.85
N VAL A 225 -16.15 12.17 -3.04
CA VAL A 225 -15.43 12.12 -4.31
C VAL A 225 -14.24 11.17 -4.18
N CYS A 226 -14.13 10.24 -5.13
CA CYS A 226 -12.99 9.34 -5.20
C CYS A 226 -11.69 10.15 -5.41
N PRO A 227 -10.66 10.00 -4.56
CA PRO A 227 -9.39 10.67 -4.76
C PRO A 227 -8.77 10.33 -6.13
N PRO A 228 -8.08 11.28 -6.80
CA PRO A 228 -7.44 11.00 -8.08
C PRO A 228 -6.41 9.85 -8.01
N PRO A 229 -6.45 8.87 -8.94
CA PRO A 229 -5.49 7.76 -8.97
C PRO A 229 -4.05 8.19 -9.26
N LEU A 230 -3.11 7.31 -8.91
CA LEU A 230 -1.80 7.33 -9.56
C LEU A 230 -1.89 6.90 -11.04
N PRO A 231 -1.16 7.58 -11.94
CA PRO A 231 -0.98 7.11 -13.31
C PRO A 231 -0.26 5.75 -13.34
N LYS A 232 -0.73 4.81 -14.16
CA LYS A 232 -0.15 3.45 -14.25
C LYS A 232 1.26 3.42 -14.87
N ASP A 233 1.64 4.47 -15.58
CA ASP A 233 2.96 4.67 -16.16
C ASP A 233 3.93 5.43 -15.24
N SER A 234 3.47 5.89 -14.07
CA SER A 234 4.32 6.57 -13.09
C SER A 234 5.29 5.62 -12.40
N LEU A 235 6.47 6.11 -12.04
CA LEU A 235 7.44 5.42 -11.20
C LEU A 235 6.86 5.11 -9.82
N ALA A 236 6.02 6.00 -9.29
CA ALA A 236 5.27 5.78 -8.06
C ALA A 236 4.40 4.52 -8.15
N TYR A 237 3.66 4.31 -9.25
CA TYR A 237 2.86 3.10 -9.46
C TYR A 237 3.73 1.87 -9.76
N LEU A 238 4.77 2.00 -10.59
CA LEU A 238 5.60 0.87 -11.02
C LEU A 238 6.51 0.34 -9.91
N ASN A 239 7.08 1.23 -9.10
CA ASN A 239 8.03 0.91 -8.04
C ASN A 239 7.40 1.03 -6.63
N ALA A 240 6.08 1.21 -6.54
CA ALA A 240 5.35 1.16 -5.29
C ALA A 240 5.67 -0.14 -4.53
N GLY A 241 5.73 -0.01 -3.20
CA GLY A 241 5.66 -1.18 -2.34
C GLY A 241 4.29 -1.85 -2.41
N PHE A 242 4.18 -2.95 -1.69
CA PHE A 242 3.01 -3.84 -1.67
C PHE A 242 2.15 -3.50 -0.47
N GLY A 243 0.84 -3.35 -0.65
CA GLY A 243 -0.09 -3.25 0.47
C GLY A 243 -0.55 -4.64 0.92
N THR A 244 -1.54 -4.66 1.81
CA THR A 244 -2.11 -5.91 2.30
C THR A 244 -2.81 -6.70 1.19
N HIS A 245 -3.48 -6.05 0.23
CA HIS A 245 -4.23 -6.80 -0.80
C HIS A 245 -3.30 -7.55 -1.76
N GLU A 246 -2.27 -6.88 -2.29
CA GLU A 246 -1.31 -7.53 -3.20
C GLU A 246 -0.53 -8.65 -2.47
N TRP A 247 -0.30 -8.51 -1.16
CA TRP A 247 0.30 -9.57 -0.32
C TRP A 247 -0.61 -10.81 -0.18
N VAL A 248 -1.89 -10.62 0.14
CA VAL A 248 -2.85 -11.73 0.26
C VAL A 248 -3.05 -12.42 -1.08
N LEU A 249 -3.22 -11.67 -2.17
CA LEU A 249 -3.41 -12.25 -3.49
C LEU A 249 -2.16 -12.99 -4.00
N HIS A 250 -0.96 -12.54 -3.64
CA HIS A 250 0.25 -13.33 -3.90
C HIS A 250 0.18 -14.67 -3.16
N TYR A 251 -0.24 -14.68 -1.90
CA TYR A 251 -0.37 -15.91 -1.13
C TYR A 251 -1.34 -16.89 -1.77
N ASP A 252 -2.55 -16.43 -2.14
CA ASP A 252 -3.57 -17.26 -2.76
C ASP A 252 -3.10 -17.79 -4.12
N LEU A 253 -2.49 -16.93 -4.95
CA LEU A 253 -1.94 -17.32 -6.24
C LEU A 253 -0.86 -18.40 -6.10
N PHE A 254 0.09 -18.22 -5.17
CA PHE A 254 1.15 -19.20 -4.96
C PHE A 254 0.56 -20.56 -4.59
N ARG A 255 -0.42 -20.59 -3.67
CA ARG A 255 -1.10 -21.81 -3.23
C ARG A 255 -1.91 -22.46 -4.35
N TYR A 256 -2.60 -21.66 -5.14
CA TYR A 256 -3.37 -22.13 -6.29
C TYR A 256 -2.48 -22.83 -7.32
N LEU A 257 -1.38 -22.19 -7.73
CA LEU A 257 -0.44 -22.76 -8.69
C LEU A 257 0.27 -24.01 -8.14
N LEU A 258 0.64 -23.99 -6.86
CA LEU A 258 1.29 -25.12 -6.21
C LEU A 258 0.35 -26.34 -6.11
N ALA A 259 -0.91 -26.12 -5.74
CA ALA A 259 -1.93 -27.15 -5.64
C ALA A 259 -2.18 -27.83 -7.01
N ASP A 260 -2.32 -27.02 -8.05
CA ASP A 260 -2.54 -27.53 -9.41
C ASP A 260 -1.32 -28.32 -9.94
N ALA A 261 -0.10 -27.80 -9.76
CA ALA A 261 1.13 -28.51 -10.12
C ALA A 261 1.27 -29.85 -9.37
N TYR A 262 0.92 -29.85 -8.07
CA TYR A 262 0.95 -31.04 -7.24
C TYR A 262 -0.05 -32.11 -7.70
N GLU A 263 -1.31 -31.75 -7.96
CA GLU A 263 -2.31 -32.71 -8.45
C GLU A 263 -1.93 -33.31 -9.80
N ARG A 264 -1.30 -32.50 -10.67
CA ARG A 264 -0.77 -32.97 -11.95
C ARG A 264 0.36 -33.99 -11.74
N ARG A 265 1.32 -33.73 -10.85
CA ARG A 265 2.38 -34.71 -10.52
C ARG A 265 1.77 -36.01 -9.98
N ARG A 266 0.82 -35.88 -9.04
CA ARG A 266 0.15 -37.01 -8.40
C ARG A 266 -0.59 -37.89 -9.42
N SER A 267 -1.16 -37.28 -10.45
CA SER A 267 -1.93 -37.97 -11.50
C SER A 267 -1.10 -38.47 -12.69
N GLY A 268 0.02 -37.79 -12.99
CA GLY A 268 0.76 -37.94 -14.26
C GLY A 268 2.21 -38.40 -14.16
N GLY A 269 2.78 -38.56 -12.95
CA GLY A 269 4.18 -38.95 -12.77
C GLY A 269 5.16 -37.78 -12.95
N HIS A 270 6.33 -38.04 -13.53
CA HIS A 270 7.44 -37.08 -13.63
C HIS A 270 7.04 -35.78 -14.34
N VAL A 271 7.39 -34.63 -13.76
CA VAL A 271 7.11 -33.30 -14.28
C VAL A 271 8.37 -32.70 -14.88
N GLU A 272 8.38 -32.44 -16.18
CA GLU A 272 9.45 -31.68 -16.81
C GLU A 272 9.33 -30.18 -16.46
N ILE A 273 10.41 -29.59 -15.95
CA ILE A 273 10.40 -28.25 -15.36
C ILE A 273 10.00 -27.16 -16.37
N GLU A 274 10.62 -27.10 -17.55
CA GLU A 274 10.40 -26.02 -18.51
C GLU A 274 8.97 -26.00 -19.11
N PRO A 275 8.41 -27.12 -19.57
CA PRO A 275 7.00 -27.18 -19.97
C PRO A 275 6.05 -26.79 -18.85
N GLU A 276 6.37 -27.17 -17.61
CA GLU A 276 5.54 -26.83 -16.45
C GLU A 276 5.57 -25.34 -16.13
N ILE A 277 6.73 -24.68 -16.26
CA ILE A 277 6.85 -23.22 -16.10
C ILE A 277 5.96 -22.49 -17.10
N LEU A 278 5.94 -22.90 -18.37
CA LEU A 278 5.09 -22.27 -19.39
C LEU A 278 3.61 -22.45 -19.06
N ARG A 279 3.22 -23.65 -18.65
CA ARG A 279 1.84 -23.96 -18.28
C ARG A 279 1.37 -23.16 -17.06
N LEU A 280 2.14 -23.17 -15.98
CA LEU A 280 1.84 -22.41 -14.76
C LEU A 280 1.83 -20.89 -15.02
N SER A 281 2.64 -20.41 -15.97
CA SER A 281 2.58 -19.00 -16.40
C SER A 281 1.25 -18.66 -17.07
N SER A 282 0.74 -19.53 -17.94
CA SER A 282 -0.60 -19.37 -18.53
C SER A 282 -1.70 -19.45 -17.48
N LEU A 283 -1.60 -20.40 -16.55
CA LEU A 283 -2.58 -20.57 -15.48
C LEU A 283 -2.63 -19.37 -14.54
N ARG A 284 -1.46 -18.81 -14.16
CA ARG A 284 -1.39 -17.54 -13.40
C ARG A 284 -2.12 -16.42 -14.13
N ASP A 285 -1.82 -16.26 -15.41
CA ASP A 285 -2.36 -15.21 -16.26
C ASP A 285 -3.89 -15.31 -16.44
N GLU A 286 -4.41 -16.53 -16.42
CA GLU A 286 -5.84 -16.82 -16.38
C GLU A 286 -6.44 -16.50 -15.01
N TRP A 287 -5.82 -16.96 -13.93
CA TRP A 287 -6.27 -16.70 -12.55
C TRP A 287 -6.36 -15.19 -12.26
N LEU A 288 -5.33 -14.44 -12.63
CA LEU A 288 -5.28 -12.98 -12.43
C LEU A 288 -6.41 -12.23 -13.15
N ARG A 289 -6.95 -12.80 -14.24
CA ARG A 289 -7.97 -12.15 -15.10
C ARG A 289 -9.37 -12.76 -14.94
N THR A 290 -9.50 -13.81 -14.15
CA THR A 290 -10.79 -14.47 -13.92
C THR A 290 -11.53 -13.75 -12.79
N PRO A 291 -12.77 -13.29 -13.01
CA PRO A 291 -13.63 -12.78 -11.95
C PRO A 291 -13.87 -13.81 -10.86
N ASP A 292 -13.79 -13.39 -9.60
CA ASP A 292 -14.04 -14.26 -8.45
C ASP A 292 -15.19 -13.71 -7.59
N THR A 293 -16.17 -14.56 -7.33
CA THR A 293 -17.37 -14.25 -6.55
C THR A 293 -17.05 -13.87 -5.10
N GLU A 294 -15.98 -14.40 -4.52
CA GLU A 294 -15.58 -14.10 -3.13
C GLU A 294 -15.08 -12.65 -2.98
N ILE A 295 -14.63 -12.04 -4.08
CA ILE A 295 -14.20 -10.64 -4.16
C ILE A 295 -15.19 -9.77 -4.96
N SER A 296 -16.47 -10.16 -4.89
CA SER A 296 -17.63 -9.52 -5.53
C SER A 296 -17.51 -9.40 -7.05
N GLY A 297 -16.97 -10.43 -7.70
CA GLY A 297 -16.85 -10.51 -9.17
C GLY A 297 -15.73 -9.65 -9.76
N ARG A 298 -14.86 -9.09 -8.92
CA ARG A 298 -13.62 -8.42 -9.38
C ARG A 298 -12.58 -9.46 -9.79
N THR A 299 -11.58 -9.01 -10.54
CA THR A 299 -10.40 -9.85 -10.83
C THR A 299 -9.28 -9.56 -9.83
N PRO A 300 -8.42 -10.53 -9.50
CA PRO A 300 -7.24 -10.26 -8.68
C PRO A 300 -6.34 -9.16 -9.26
N LEU A 301 -6.20 -9.09 -10.59
CA LEU A 301 -5.44 -8.04 -11.26
C LEU A 301 -6.03 -6.64 -11.04
N GLU A 302 -7.36 -6.52 -11.05
CA GLU A 302 -8.05 -5.26 -10.77
C GLU A 302 -7.79 -4.78 -9.33
N ILE A 303 -7.85 -5.69 -8.35
CA ILE A 303 -7.55 -5.39 -6.94
C ILE A 303 -6.12 -4.87 -6.78
N ILE A 304 -5.15 -5.56 -7.40
CA ILE A 304 -3.74 -5.15 -7.40
C ILE A 304 -3.60 -3.77 -8.02
N ASP A 305 -4.23 -3.53 -9.18
CA ASP A 305 -4.19 -2.23 -9.85
C ASP A 305 -4.76 -1.11 -8.99
N LEU A 306 -5.91 -1.31 -8.36
CA LEU A 306 -6.53 -0.32 -7.47
C LEU A 306 -5.64 0.02 -6.27
N GLU A 307 -5.06 -0.99 -5.60
CA GLU A 307 -4.14 -0.78 -4.48
C GLU A 307 -2.91 0.04 -4.89
N ARG A 308 -2.32 -0.29 -6.05
CA ARG A 308 -1.16 0.45 -6.60
C ARG A 308 -1.52 1.84 -7.08
N GLN A 309 -2.74 2.04 -7.55
CA GLN A 309 -3.26 3.37 -7.89
C GLN A 309 -3.65 4.20 -6.66
N ARG A 310 -3.59 3.62 -5.46
CA ARG A 310 -4.04 4.20 -4.19
C ARG A 310 -5.54 4.53 -4.20
N ILE A 311 -6.32 3.69 -4.85
CA ILE A 311 -7.79 3.75 -4.85
C ILE A 311 -8.32 2.63 -3.96
N ASN A 312 -9.21 2.99 -3.02
CA ASN A 312 -9.93 2.01 -2.23
C ASN A 312 -10.94 1.24 -3.09
N ILE A 313 -11.14 -0.03 -2.76
CA ILE A 313 -12.15 -0.86 -3.41
C ILE A 313 -13.50 -0.48 -2.84
N ALA A 314 -14.23 0.38 -3.56
CA ALA A 314 -15.56 0.76 -3.13
C ALA A 314 -16.55 -0.38 -3.36
N MET A 315 -17.45 -0.54 -2.40
CA MET A 315 -18.61 -1.41 -2.47
C MET A 315 -19.83 -0.56 -2.84
N SER A 316 -20.62 -1.06 -3.77
CA SER A 316 -21.98 -0.57 -4.00
C SER A 316 -22.87 -0.87 -2.79
N ALA A 317 -23.94 -0.09 -2.63
CA ALA A 317 -24.93 -0.34 -1.58
C ALA A 317 -25.49 -1.78 -1.64
N ASN A 318 -25.69 -2.31 -2.85
CA ASN A 318 -26.13 -3.69 -3.07
C ASN A 318 -25.12 -4.73 -2.57
N GLU A 319 -23.82 -4.52 -2.77
CA GLU A 319 -22.77 -5.42 -2.24
C GLU A 319 -22.70 -5.38 -0.70
N THR A 320 -23.24 -4.34 -0.06
CA THR A 320 -23.29 -4.23 1.41
C THR A 320 -24.59 -4.76 2.02
N LEU A 321 -25.54 -5.22 1.20
CA LEU A 321 -26.79 -5.79 1.68
C LEU A 321 -26.51 -7.10 2.43
N ILE A 322 -26.91 -7.15 3.69
CA ILE A 322 -26.84 -8.37 4.51
C ILE A 322 -27.87 -9.40 4.04
N ASP A 323 -29.05 -8.94 3.66
CA ASP A 323 -30.15 -9.77 3.16
C ASP A 323 -30.91 -9.04 2.05
N GLU A 324 -30.74 -9.53 0.81
CA GLU A 324 -31.37 -9.01 -0.40
C GLU A 324 -32.90 -9.11 -0.39
N ASN A 325 -33.48 -9.91 0.51
CA ASN A 325 -34.93 -10.09 0.63
C ASN A 325 -35.52 -9.31 1.81
N CYS A 326 -34.70 -8.65 2.64
CA CYS A 326 -35.17 -7.88 3.78
C CYS A 326 -35.56 -6.46 3.35
N PRO A 327 -36.84 -6.04 3.48
CA PRO A 327 -37.27 -4.70 3.08
C PRO A 327 -36.52 -3.56 3.81
N CYS A 328 -36.06 -3.81 5.04
CA CYS A 328 -35.26 -2.83 5.77
C CYS A 328 -33.84 -2.69 5.20
N CYS A 329 -33.22 -3.79 4.76
CA CYS A 329 -31.90 -3.74 4.14
C CYS A 329 -31.98 -3.06 2.77
N ILE A 330 -33.00 -3.39 1.97
CA ILE A 330 -33.25 -2.74 0.67
C ILE A 330 -33.44 -1.23 0.86
N ALA A 331 -34.33 -0.81 1.77
CA ALA A 331 -34.57 0.60 2.03
C ALA A 331 -33.30 1.32 2.53
N LEU A 332 -32.51 0.67 3.40
CA LEU A 332 -31.25 1.23 3.87
C LEU A 332 -30.26 1.42 2.72
N ALA A 333 -30.17 0.46 1.79
CA ALA A 333 -29.29 0.54 0.62
C ALA A 333 -29.75 1.62 -0.39
N GLU A 334 -31.05 1.83 -0.55
CA GLU A 334 -31.60 2.91 -1.39
C GLU A 334 -31.24 4.31 -0.87
N ASP A 335 -31.21 4.49 0.45
CA ASP A 335 -30.86 5.75 1.11
C ASP A 335 -29.33 5.90 1.39
N PHE A 336 -28.52 4.93 0.98
CA PHE A 336 -27.11 4.85 1.36
C PHE A 336 -26.19 5.69 0.45
N ASP A 337 -25.85 6.90 0.88
CA ASP A 337 -25.00 7.85 0.13
C ASP A 337 -23.55 7.97 0.69
N THR A 338 -23.11 6.98 1.48
CA THR A 338 -21.73 6.96 2.00
C THR A 338 -20.94 5.85 1.33
N PRO A 339 -19.77 6.12 0.73
CA PRO A 339 -18.97 5.05 0.15
C PRO A 339 -18.53 4.08 1.27
N MET A 340 -18.75 2.79 1.03
CA MET A 340 -18.19 1.71 1.83
C MET A 340 -17.03 1.08 1.10
N PHE A 341 -16.09 0.54 1.86
CA PHE A 341 -14.84 0.02 1.31
C PHE A 341 -14.62 -1.41 1.74
N TRP A 342 -14.18 -2.22 0.79
CA TRP A 342 -13.80 -3.60 1.00
C TRP A 342 -12.28 -3.70 1.13
N PHE A 343 -11.82 -4.63 1.98
CA PHE A 343 -10.40 -4.89 2.19
C PHE A 343 -10.13 -6.38 2.39
N LEU A 344 -8.97 -6.85 1.92
CA LEU A 344 -8.39 -8.13 2.33
C LEU A 344 -7.58 -7.92 3.61
N ASP A 345 -7.67 -8.86 4.54
CA ASP A 345 -7.01 -8.79 5.86
C ASP A 345 -6.05 -9.96 6.13
N GLY A 346 -6.01 -10.95 5.23
CA GLY A 346 -5.19 -12.14 5.36
C GLY A 346 -5.72 -13.18 6.36
N CYS A 347 -7.00 -13.13 6.73
CA CYS A 347 -7.59 -14.10 7.67
C CYS A 347 -7.53 -15.56 7.20
N ASN A 348 -7.42 -15.80 5.89
CA ASN A 348 -7.30 -17.14 5.29
C ASN A 348 -5.84 -17.64 5.19
N MET A 349 -4.86 -16.84 5.59
CA MET A 349 -3.45 -17.21 5.54
C MET A 349 -3.07 -18.10 6.73
N ASP A 350 -2.13 -19.02 6.52
CA ASP A 350 -1.60 -19.88 7.59
C ASP A 350 -1.05 -19.04 8.76
N ASP A 351 -1.34 -19.48 9.98
CA ASP A 351 -0.90 -18.81 11.22
C ASP A 351 0.57 -19.13 11.54
N ARG A 352 1.48 -18.92 10.57
CA ARG A 352 2.93 -19.03 10.72
C ARG A 352 3.59 -17.66 10.53
N PHE A 353 4.80 -17.49 11.06
CA PHE A 353 5.53 -16.22 10.99
C PHE A 353 5.74 -15.76 9.54
N GLU A 354 6.09 -16.68 8.66
CA GLU A 354 6.44 -16.45 7.26
C GLU A 354 5.31 -15.76 6.49
N PHE A 355 4.06 -16.10 6.83
CA PHE A 355 2.84 -15.57 6.20
C PHE A 355 2.27 -14.35 6.94
N SER A 356 2.71 -14.11 8.17
CA SER A 356 2.24 -12.96 8.95
C SER A 356 2.76 -11.62 8.40
N SER A 357 2.03 -10.55 8.68
CA SER A 357 2.46 -9.16 8.41
C SER A 357 3.46 -8.60 9.44
N CYS A 358 3.77 -9.34 10.51
CA CYS A 358 4.71 -8.90 11.54
C CYS A 358 6.13 -8.82 10.97
N LYS A 359 6.86 -7.72 11.16
CA LYS A 359 8.20 -7.59 10.55
C LYS A 359 9.24 -8.52 11.17
N THR A 360 9.03 -8.90 12.44
CA THR A 360 9.97 -9.71 13.22
C THR A 360 9.29 -10.88 13.90
N LEU A 361 10.07 -11.94 14.18
CA LEU A 361 9.57 -13.12 14.88
C LEU A 361 9.10 -12.79 16.30
N ASP A 362 9.78 -11.84 16.96
CA ASP A 362 9.42 -11.37 18.31
C ASP A 362 8.04 -10.71 18.33
N GLU A 363 7.77 -9.81 17.36
CA GLU A 363 6.46 -9.17 17.20
C GLU A 363 5.35 -10.21 16.96
N TRP A 364 5.61 -11.18 16.09
CA TRP A 364 4.66 -12.25 15.83
C TRP A 364 4.41 -13.11 17.07
N THR A 365 5.46 -13.50 17.79
CA THR A 365 5.37 -14.31 19.00
C THR A 365 4.58 -13.60 20.10
N ALA A 366 4.81 -12.29 20.28
CA ALA A 366 4.03 -11.46 21.21
C ALA A 366 2.54 -11.46 20.82
N ARG A 367 2.23 -11.20 19.53
CA ARG A 367 0.85 -11.24 19.02
C ARG A 367 0.18 -12.60 19.21
N GLN A 368 0.90 -13.72 19.02
CA GLN A 368 0.36 -15.06 19.27
C GLN A 368 0.08 -15.31 20.76
N SER A 369 0.94 -14.79 21.64
CA SER A 369 0.69 -14.86 23.09
C SER A 369 -0.57 -14.09 23.47
N ASP A 370 -0.75 -12.88 22.94
CA ASP A 370 -1.95 -12.07 23.18
C ASP A 370 -3.22 -12.74 22.66
N LYS A 371 -3.19 -13.30 21.44
CA LYS A 371 -4.30 -14.09 20.87
C LYS A 371 -4.66 -15.29 21.76
N ARG A 372 -3.65 -16.00 22.30
CA ARG A 372 -3.89 -17.14 23.20
C ARG A 372 -4.54 -16.69 24.50
N LEU A 373 -4.06 -15.61 25.12
CA LEU A 373 -4.65 -15.04 26.33
C LEU A 373 -6.09 -14.59 26.10
N ALA A 374 -6.40 -13.97 24.96
CA ALA A 374 -7.76 -13.58 24.61
C ALA A 374 -8.69 -14.80 24.48
N ARG A 375 -8.25 -15.88 23.83
CA ARG A 375 -9.03 -17.13 23.72
C ARG A 375 -9.26 -17.81 25.08
N GLU A 376 -8.25 -17.78 25.96
CA GLU A 376 -8.37 -18.30 27.33
C GLU A 376 -9.39 -17.49 28.13
N PHE A 377 -9.31 -16.17 28.06
CA PHE A 377 -10.27 -15.26 28.70
C PHE A 377 -11.71 -15.48 28.18
N GLU A 378 -11.90 -15.61 26.86
CA GLU A 378 -13.22 -15.89 26.27
C GLU A 378 -13.79 -17.24 26.73
N ARG A 379 -12.94 -18.27 26.85
CA ARG A 379 -13.35 -19.59 27.35
C ARG A 379 -13.79 -19.50 28.82
N GLU A 380 -13.00 -18.89 29.68
CA GLU A 380 -13.33 -18.68 31.10
C GLU A 380 -14.60 -17.83 31.27
N HIS A 381 -14.74 -16.77 30.47
CA HIS A 381 -15.93 -15.94 30.48
C HIS A 381 -17.18 -16.74 30.09
N ARG A 382 -17.12 -17.53 29.01
CA ARG A 382 -18.21 -18.40 28.57
C ARG A 382 -18.58 -19.44 29.64
N GLU A 383 -17.60 -20.01 30.32
CA GLU A 383 -17.82 -20.96 31.43
C GLU A 383 -18.50 -20.27 32.63
N SER A 384 -18.07 -19.06 32.98
CA SER A 384 -18.64 -18.27 34.08
C SER A 384 -20.09 -17.80 33.82
N VAL A 385 -20.40 -17.39 32.59
CA VAL A 385 -21.74 -16.95 32.19
C VAL A 385 -22.67 -18.14 31.94
N GLY A 386 -22.13 -19.25 31.44
CA GLY A 386 -22.87 -20.51 31.26
C GLY A 386 -23.31 -21.20 32.55
N HIS A 387 -22.71 -20.82 33.70
CA HIS A 387 -23.08 -21.33 35.03
C HIS A 387 -24.01 -20.40 35.81
N ALA A 388 -24.48 -19.29 35.23
CA ALA A 388 -25.53 -18.49 35.87
C ALA A 388 -26.84 -19.32 35.88
N PRO A 389 -27.39 -19.65 37.07
CA PRO A 389 -28.67 -20.34 37.14
C PRO A 389 -29.72 -19.49 36.44
N ARG A 390 -30.42 -20.05 35.47
CA ARG A 390 -31.69 -19.49 34.99
C ARG A 390 -32.71 -19.68 36.10
N ASP A 391 -32.67 -18.81 37.12
CA ASP A 391 -33.73 -18.73 38.12
C ASP A 391 -35.00 -18.32 37.39
N GLY A 392 -35.91 -19.30 37.29
CA GLY A 392 -37.19 -19.17 36.64
C GLY A 392 -38.03 -18.06 37.26
N ARG A 393 -38.62 -17.23 36.38
CA ARG A 393 -39.83 -16.47 36.68
C ARG A 393 -40.94 -16.98 35.79
#